data_AF-A0A3M9ZKD4-F1
#
_entry.id   AF-A0A3M9ZKD4-F1
#
_cell.length_a   1.000
_cell.length_b   1.000
_cell.length_c   1.000
_cell.angle_alpha   90.00
_cell.angle_beta   90.00
_cell.angle_gamma   90.00
#
_symmetry.space_group_name_H-M   'P 1'
#
loop_
_entity.id
_entity.type
_entity.pdbx_description
1 polymer ?
#
loop_
_entity_poly.entity_id
_entity_poly.type
_entity_poly.pdbx_seq_one_letter_code
_entity_poly.pdbx_strand_id
1 'polypeptide(L)'
;MRPALHDIERRILAELASAGSALDEEAISRSTGLGIDQVRRGTEWLRHKGLATVEESLARTVELGEAGAAAARDGLPERRLAEMLLDGPVPLRDAASRLGDEFGPAMGAARA
;
A
#
# COMPACT_ATOMS: atom_id res chain seq x y z
N MET A 1 24.06 -3.17 38.05
CA MET A 1 23.20 -1.99 38.17
C MET A 1 22.14 -2.09 37.08
N ARG A 2 20.84 -2.15 37.39
CA ARG A 2 19.80 -2.13 36.35
C ARG A 2 19.71 -0.70 35.82
N PRO A 3 20.00 -0.44 34.53
CA PRO A 3 19.93 0.92 34.00
C PRO A 3 18.51 1.45 34.13
N ALA A 4 18.38 2.72 34.55
CA ALA A 4 17.08 3.36 34.67
C ALA A 4 16.37 3.38 33.31
N LEU A 5 15.06 3.13 33.32
CA LEU A 5 14.24 3.25 32.12
C LEU A 5 14.14 4.73 31.72
N HIS A 6 14.22 5.00 30.43
CA HIS A 6 13.88 6.29 29.84
C HIS A 6 12.36 6.51 29.91
N ASP A 7 11.92 7.77 29.81
CA ASP A 7 10.50 8.11 29.84
C ASP A 7 9.68 7.44 28.72
N ILE A 8 10.23 7.47 27.51
CA ILE A 8 9.71 6.77 26.32
C ILE A 8 9.50 5.28 26.62
N GLU A 9 10.51 4.59 27.18
CA GLU A 9 10.43 3.16 27.49
C GLU A 9 9.33 2.86 28.51
N ARG A 10 9.20 3.68 29.55
CA ARG A 10 8.13 3.51 30.56
C ARG A 10 6.75 3.65 29.95
N ARG A 11 6.55 4.64 29.07
CA ARG A 11 5.26 4.88 28.41
C ARG A 11 4.89 3.73 27.47
N ILE A 12 5.84 3.23 26.69
CA ILE A 12 5.65 2.08 25.81
C ILE A 12 5.32 0.82 26.64
N LEU A 13 6.07 0.55 27.71
CA LEU A 13 5.80 -0.61 28.58
C LEU A 13 4.45 -0.52 29.29
N ALA A 14 4.06 0.66 29.77
CA ALA A 14 2.77 0.87 30.38
C ALA A 14 1.63 0.59 29.39
N GLU A 15 1.80 1.03 28.14
CA GLU A 15 0.83 0.78 27.08
C GLU A 15 0.72 -0.71 26.73
N LEU A 16 1.84 -1.39 26.53
CA LEU A 16 1.86 -2.83 26.26
C LEU A 16 1.24 -3.63 27.41
N ALA A 17 1.53 -3.26 28.66
CA ALA A 17 0.94 -3.89 29.83
C ALA A 17 -0.58 -3.65 29.95
N SER A 18 -1.04 -2.45 29.56
CA SER A 18 -2.46 -2.10 29.56
C SER A 18 -3.24 -2.81 28.45
N ALA A 19 -2.66 -2.94 27.27
CA ALA A 19 -3.30 -3.61 26.14
C ALA A 19 -3.39 -5.13 26.33
N GLY A 20 -2.39 -5.74 26.98
CA GLY A 20 -2.35 -7.19 27.21
C GLY A 20 -2.15 -8.02 25.94
N SER A 21 -1.81 -7.38 24.82
CA SER A 21 -1.57 -7.99 23.51
C SER A 21 -0.38 -7.32 22.81
N ALA A 22 0.09 -7.92 21.72
CA ALA A 22 1.02 -7.25 20.81
C ALA A 22 0.36 -6.00 20.21
N LEU A 23 1.16 -4.95 20.01
CA LEU A 23 0.76 -3.69 19.39
C LEU A 23 1.77 -3.33 18.30
N ASP A 24 1.28 -2.72 17.21
CA ASP A 24 2.15 -2.09 16.22
C ASP A 24 2.64 -0.70 16.71
N GLU A 25 3.70 -0.21 16.07
CA GLU A 25 4.35 1.05 16.44
C GLU A 25 3.40 2.24 16.29
N GLU A 26 2.54 2.21 15.26
CA GLU A 26 1.53 3.22 15.01
C GLU A 26 0.46 3.27 16.10
N ALA A 27 0.01 2.13 16.61
CA ALA A 27 -0.94 2.03 17.72
C ALA A 27 -0.34 2.60 19.00
N ILE A 28 0.89 2.21 19.32
CA ILE A 28 1.63 2.76 20.48
C ILE A 28 1.81 4.28 20.32
N SER A 29 2.16 4.76 19.12
CA SER A 29 2.29 6.20 18.86
C SER A 29 0.97 6.94 19.11
N ARG A 30 -0.16 6.40 18.61
CA ARG A 30 -1.49 7.00 18.80
C ARG A 30 -1.93 7.03 20.25
N SER A 31 -1.78 5.93 21.00
CA SER A 31 -2.27 5.85 22.38
C SER A 31 -1.37 6.58 23.36
N THR A 32 -0.06 6.54 23.15
CA THR A 32 0.89 7.24 24.03
C THR A 32 1.06 8.71 23.67
N GLY A 33 0.80 9.13 22.43
CA GLY A 33 1.11 10.48 21.94
C GLY A 33 2.61 10.72 21.69
N LEU A 34 3.42 9.66 21.68
CA LEU A 34 4.83 9.72 21.28
C LEU A 34 4.94 9.81 19.76
N GLY A 35 5.94 10.54 19.26
CA GLY A 35 6.26 10.53 17.83
C GLY A 35 6.73 9.14 17.38
N ILE A 36 6.45 8.76 16.14
CA ILE A 36 6.76 7.40 15.64
C ILE A 36 8.26 7.04 15.77
N ASP A 37 9.16 8.00 15.56
CA ASP A 37 10.61 7.80 15.74
C ASP A 37 11.04 7.66 17.21
N GLN A 38 10.24 8.16 18.15
CA GLN A 38 10.43 7.91 19.57
C GLN A 38 10.00 6.49 19.92
N VAL A 39 8.88 6.03 19.37
CA VAL A 39 8.38 4.66 19.55
C VAL A 39 9.41 3.66 19.01
N ARG A 40 9.84 3.81 17.75
CA ARG A 40 10.87 2.97 17.10
C ARG A 40 12.17 2.85 17.88
N ARG A 41 12.68 3.98 18.39
CA ARG A 41 13.90 3.95 19.23
C ARG A 41 13.64 3.30 20.58
N GLY A 42 12.48 3.57 21.16
CA GLY A 42 12.08 2.99 22.44
C GLY A 42 11.88 1.48 22.38
N THR A 43 11.26 0.96 21.33
CA THR A 43 11.09 -0.48 21.09
C THR A 43 12.45 -1.16 20.93
N GLU A 44 13.40 -0.56 20.19
CA GLU A 44 14.76 -1.09 20.09
C GLU A 44 15.52 -1.07 21.42
N TRP A 45 15.36 -0.03 22.25
CA TRP A 45 15.96 0.00 23.59
C TRP A 45 15.38 -1.09 24.50
N LEU A 46 14.06 -1.29 24.46
CA LEU A 46 13.39 -2.34 25.22
C LEU A 46 13.81 -3.73 24.76
N ARG A 47 13.94 -3.93 23.45
CA ARG A 47 14.46 -5.16 22.84
C ARG A 47 15.89 -5.45 23.28
N HIS A 48 16.78 -4.45 23.21
CA HIS A 48 18.17 -4.58 23.65
C HIS A 48 18.29 -4.91 25.15
N LYS A 49 17.37 -4.39 25.96
CA LYS A 49 17.29 -4.68 27.40
C LYS A 49 16.59 -6.01 27.73
N GLY A 50 16.04 -6.72 26.74
CA GLY A 50 15.27 -7.94 26.94
C GLY A 50 13.94 -7.73 27.66
N LEU A 51 13.36 -6.53 27.56
CA LEU A 51 12.10 -6.15 28.22
C LEU A 51 10.88 -6.20 27.28
N ALA A 52 11.10 -6.31 25.98
CA ALA A 52 10.07 -6.52 24.97
C ALA A 52 10.62 -7.38 23.83
N THR A 53 9.74 -8.14 23.19
CA THR A 53 10.02 -8.81 21.92
C THR A 53 9.46 -7.94 20.80
N VAL A 54 10.23 -7.77 19.73
CA VAL A 54 9.80 -7.06 18.51
C VAL A 54 9.81 -8.07 17.38
N GLU A 55 8.69 -8.19 16.68
CA GLU A 55 8.54 -9.03 15.50
C GLU A 55 8.36 -8.15 14.28
N GLU A 56 9.23 -8.31 13.28
CA GLU A 56 9.13 -7.60 12.01
C GLU A 56 8.35 -8.47 11.01
N SER A 57 7.36 -7.86 10.36
CA SER A 57 6.62 -8.49 9.26
C SER A 57 6.53 -7.54 8.07
N LEU A 58 6.55 -8.11 6.86
CA LEU A 58 6.43 -7.36 5.62
C LEU A 58 5.10 -7.69 4.96
N ALA A 59 4.23 -6.69 4.83
CA ALA A 59 3.05 -6.76 3.99
C ALA A 59 3.32 -6.06 2.65
N ARG A 60 2.84 -6.65 1.54
CA ARG A 60 2.83 -6.00 0.22
C ARG A 60 1.39 -5.89 -0.26
N THR A 61 0.98 -4.68 -0.56
CA THR A 61 -0.32 -4.39 -1.17
C THR A 61 -0.11 -4.09 -2.65
N VAL A 62 -1.00 -4.61 -3.51
CA VAL A 62 -1.03 -4.31 -4.94
C VAL A 62 -2.36 -3.66 -5.25
N GLU A 63 -2.31 -2.49 -5.88
CA GLU A 63 -3.49 -1.70 -6.23
C GLU A 63 -3.47 -1.37 -7.73
N LEU A 64 -4.66 -1.14 -8.30
CA LEU A 64 -4.77 -0.68 -9.68
C LEU A 64 -4.34 0.78 -9.76
N GLY A 65 -3.41 1.08 -10.68
CA GLY A 65 -3.15 2.44 -11.10
C GLY A 65 -4.35 3.02 -11.87
N GLU A 66 -4.30 4.30 -12.19
CA GLU A 66 -5.39 5.02 -12.88
C GLU A 66 -5.88 4.32 -14.15
N ALA A 67 -4.96 3.92 -15.05
CA ALA A 67 -5.29 3.18 -16.27
C ALA A 67 -5.92 1.81 -15.97
N GLY A 68 -5.44 1.12 -14.93
CA GLY A 68 -6.02 -0.16 -14.50
C GLY A 68 -7.44 -0.01 -13.93
N ALA A 69 -7.69 1.07 -13.19
CA ALA A 69 -9.01 1.39 -12.66
C ALA A 69 -9.99 1.81 -13.78
N ALA A 70 -9.52 2.53 -14.80
CA ALA A 70 -10.30 2.83 -16.00
C ALA A 70 -10.63 1.54 -16.77
N ALA A 71 -9.62 0.72 -17.07
CA ALA A 71 -9.83 -0.56 -17.78
C ALA A 71 -10.73 -1.55 -17.02
N ALA A 72 -10.73 -1.52 -15.69
CA ALA A 72 -11.65 -2.33 -14.89
C ALA A 72 -13.12 -1.91 -15.03
N ARG A 73 -13.39 -0.62 -15.31
CA ARG A 73 -14.74 -0.08 -15.52
C ARG A 73 -15.19 -0.16 -16.97
N ASP A 74 -14.31 0.28 -17.87
CA ASP A 74 -14.63 0.53 -19.28
C ASP A 74 -14.19 -0.63 -20.20
N GLY A 75 -13.46 -1.61 -19.65
CA GLY A 75 -12.83 -2.68 -20.40
C GLY A 75 -11.42 -2.32 -20.87
N LEU A 76 -10.62 -3.35 -21.14
CA LEU A 76 -9.27 -3.18 -21.69
C LEU A 76 -9.31 -2.48 -23.06
N PRO A 77 -8.36 -1.58 -23.38
CA PRO A 77 -8.43 -0.75 -24.57
C PRO A 77 -8.42 -1.56 -25.89
N GLU A 78 -7.74 -2.69 -25.94
CA GLU A 78 -7.74 -3.67 -27.03
C GLU A 78 -9.09 -4.39 -27.19
N ARG A 79 -9.80 -4.61 -26.08
CA ARG A 79 -11.13 -5.22 -26.10
C ARG A 79 -12.17 -4.22 -26.60
N ARG A 80 -12.08 -2.97 -26.12
CA ARG A 80 -12.85 -1.83 -26.64
C ARG A 80 -12.60 -1.64 -28.14
N LEU A 81 -11.34 -1.74 -28.59
CA LEU A 81 -10.99 -1.68 -30.00
C LEU A 81 -11.63 -2.82 -30.81
N ALA A 82 -11.57 -4.06 -30.32
CA ALA A 82 -12.19 -5.20 -31.00
C ALA A 82 -13.72 -5.06 -31.08
N GLU A 83 -14.36 -4.56 -30.02
CA GLU A 83 -15.80 -4.29 -29.99
C GLU A 83 -16.22 -3.25 -31.04
N MET A 84 -15.40 -2.22 -31.28
CA MET A 84 -15.68 -1.24 -32.35
C MET A 84 -15.75 -1.86 -33.75
N LEU A 85 -15.09 -3.00 -33.96
CA LEU A 85 -15.02 -3.68 -35.26
C LEU A 85 -16.15 -4.71 -35.45
N LEU A 86 -16.94 -5.01 -34.42
CA LEU A 86 -18.03 -5.98 -34.50
C LEU A 86 -19.15 -5.53 -35.46
N ASP A 87 -19.40 -4.23 -35.55
CA ASP A 87 -20.41 -3.64 -36.42
C ASP A 87 -19.91 -3.38 -37.85
N GLY A 88 -18.64 -3.69 -38.13
CA GLY A 88 -18.00 -3.55 -39.43
C GLY A 88 -16.73 -2.69 -39.41
N PRO A 89 -16.14 -2.42 -40.59
CA PRO A 89 -14.88 -1.68 -40.68
C PRO A 89 -15.01 -0.25 -40.16
N VAL A 90 -14.08 0.16 -39.28
CA VAL A 90 -13.99 1.53 -38.76
C VAL A 90 -12.74 2.21 -39.32
N PRO A 91 -12.83 3.47 -39.81
CA PRO A 91 -11.67 4.23 -40.23
C PRO A 91 -10.64 4.37 -39.10
N LEU A 92 -9.36 4.13 -39.41
CA LEU A 92 -8.27 4.12 -38.42
C LEU A 92 -8.21 5.41 -37.58
N ARG A 93 -8.42 6.57 -38.23
CA ARG A 93 -8.44 7.88 -37.57
C ARG A 93 -9.53 7.98 -36.51
N ASP A 94 -10.68 7.38 -36.78
CA ASP A 94 -11.85 7.48 -35.89
C ASP A 94 -11.66 6.56 -34.68
N ALA A 95 -11.05 5.38 -34.87
CA ALA A 95 -10.61 4.51 -33.77
C ALA A 95 -9.54 5.20 -32.90
N ALA A 96 -8.55 5.85 -33.52
CA ALA A 96 -7.51 6.59 -32.81
C ALA A 96 -8.09 7.76 -32.00
N SER A 97 -9.05 8.50 -32.56
CA SER A 97 -9.72 9.59 -31.85
C SER A 97 -10.54 9.13 -30.64
N ARG A 98 -11.11 7.92 -30.69
CA ARG A 98 -11.94 7.38 -29.59
C ARG A 98 -11.12 6.80 -28.44
N LEU A 99 -9.95 6.22 -28.74
CA LEU A 99 -9.07 5.60 -27.75
C LEU A 99 -7.97 6.55 -27.25
N GLY A 100 -7.70 7.65 -27.95
CA GLY A 100 -6.70 8.63 -27.55
C GLY A 100 -5.33 7.99 -27.35
N ASP A 101 -4.72 8.26 -26.20
CA ASP A 101 -3.39 7.73 -25.85
C ASP A 101 -3.36 6.20 -25.70
N GLU A 102 -4.52 5.57 -25.47
CA GLU A 102 -4.64 4.11 -25.36
C GLU A 102 -4.67 3.43 -26.74
N PHE A 103 -4.77 4.18 -27.85
CA PHE A 103 -4.87 3.61 -29.19
C PHE A 103 -3.63 2.79 -29.58
N GLY A 104 -2.42 3.30 -29.30
CA GLY A 104 -1.17 2.60 -29.57
C GLY A 104 -1.07 1.26 -28.82
N PRO A 105 -1.22 1.26 -27.48
CA PRO A 105 -1.30 0.04 -26.68
C PRO A 105 -2.39 -0.93 -27.15
N ALA A 106 -3.61 -0.44 -27.45
CA ALA A 106 -4.72 -1.25 -27.94
C ALA A 106 -4.37 -1.98 -29.23
N MET A 107 -3.80 -1.28 -30.22
CA MET A 107 -3.38 -1.85 -31.49
C MET A 107 -2.26 -2.89 -31.33
N GLY A 108 -1.32 -2.66 -30.41
CA GLY A 108 -0.21 -3.59 -30.15
C GLY A 108 -0.65 -4.89 -29.45
N ALA A 109 -1.68 -4.81 -28.61
CA ALA A 109 -2.21 -5.94 -27.84
C ALA A 109 -3.36 -6.67 -28.55
N ALA A 110 -4.10 -6.00 -29.44
CA ALA A 110 -5.15 -6.60 -30.25
C ALA A 110 -4.55 -7.69 -31.15
N ARG A 111 -4.76 -8.95 -30.76
CA ARG A 111 -4.41 -10.11 -31.58
C ARG A 111 -5.64 -10.53 -32.40
N ALA A 112 -5.40 -10.80 -33.69
CA ALA A 112 -6.34 -11.47 -34.58
C ALA A 112 -6.44 -12.97 -34.25
#